data_AF-A0A3N1SEN9-F1
#
_entry.id   AF-A0A3N1SEN9-F1
#
_cell.length_a   1.000
_cell.length_b   1.000
_cell.length_c   1.000
_cell.angle_alpha   90.00
_cell.angle_beta   90.00
_cell.angle_gamma   90.00
#
_symmetry.space_group_name_H-M   'P 1'
#
loop_
_entity.id
_entity.type
_entity.pdbx_description
1 polymer ?
#
loop_
_entity_poly.entity_id
_entity_poly.type
_entity_poly.pdbx_seq_one_letter_code
_entity_poly.pdbx_strand_id
1 'polypeptide(L)'
;MGATDPSPAPRLPVGLKVSVDVRRDQQPHRDARIDAHVRVKAVGIGPSDELPAVELAVVIALDVAAGRREAAAGALAAALRALPDGLSFTVLGGADETGALSGCYPLRGRWALAGRGEKRRAAFSAGRILPAAGDRPPAGYQAWLAAARELFARRPLPVRHLLLITDGSSHDGAAAPDLDEPGRDGGELNTELGRCAGWFTADVLALGGDWDPAPLLAVAERLHGSPVDAPERFEPSVTEAVRRLRRVRSPELPVSVAVRPAVHGVTLTETAPRRQALQAVHPAGDPRRFDFPTHQWEPGTRDYLLTLGVDASTDPLGVLLQLATVSVGDSIAPLLVRWLPPGDAVGVGAGGDGGSTLQTMDVATRMRAALDRGFLALDPLSREEAGQQLGLAVRLANEIGASWVVARVREVAEILDGSRGVVRIGPDVDLDSVRRGRLNIANGHLLDLPEQLAGKPVKCPVCDHPAGAHAQYCIACGRGLGCPG
;
A
#
# COMPACT_ATOMS: atom_id res chain seq x y z
N MET A 1 36.78 -8.54 37.56
CA MET A 1 35.47 -7.96 37.18
C MET A 1 35.71 -6.96 36.06
N GLY A 2 35.76 -7.45 34.82
CA GLY A 2 35.85 -6.59 33.63
C GLY A 2 34.44 -6.25 33.19
N ALA A 3 34.14 -4.95 33.09
CA ALA A 3 32.87 -4.45 32.61
C ALA A 3 32.61 -4.95 31.18
N THR A 4 31.49 -5.64 31.00
CA THR A 4 30.96 -6.02 29.69
C THR A 4 30.57 -4.74 28.96
N ASP A 5 31.32 -4.42 27.91
CA ASP A 5 30.99 -3.37 26.95
C ASP A 5 29.56 -3.63 26.40
N PRO A 6 28.64 -2.66 26.43
CA PRO A 6 27.30 -2.87 25.89
C PRO A 6 27.43 -3.17 24.39
N SER A 7 27.07 -4.40 24.02
CA SER A 7 26.98 -4.85 22.64
C SER A 7 26.26 -3.77 21.81
N PRO A 8 26.86 -3.24 20.72
CA PRO A 8 26.24 -2.19 19.95
C PRO A 8 24.88 -2.68 19.44
N ALA A 9 23.86 -1.83 19.57
CA ALA A 9 22.53 -2.11 19.05
C ALA A 9 22.63 -2.55 17.58
N PRO A 10 21.88 -3.58 17.14
CA PRO A 10 21.93 -4.05 15.76
C PRO A 10 21.59 -2.88 14.84
N ARG A 11 22.54 -2.48 13.99
CA ARG A 11 22.33 -1.43 13.01
C ARG A 11 21.28 -1.90 12.01
N LEU A 12 20.24 -1.09 11.83
CA LEU A 12 19.21 -1.34 10.84
C LEU A 12 19.87 -1.43 9.45
N PRO A 13 19.53 -2.41 8.61
CA PRO A 13 20.10 -2.54 7.27
C PRO A 13 19.54 -1.47 6.30
N VAL A 14 18.64 -0.62 6.79
CA VAL A 14 18.05 0.52 6.09
C VAL A 14 18.14 1.75 6.99
N GLY A 15 18.67 2.84 6.45
CA GLY A 15 18.57 4.17 7.05
C GLY A 15 17.25 4.82 6.70
N LEU A 16 16.54 5.30 7.70
CA LEU A 16 15.27 5.98 7.53
C LEU A 16 15.47 7.48 7.72
N LYS A 17 14.86 8.27 6.83
CA LYS A 17 14.77 9.73 6.96
C LYS A 17 13.33 10.15 6.80
N VAL A 18 12.79 10.74 7.86
CA VAL A 18 11.45 11.32 7.91
C VAL A 18 11.55 12.81 7.63
N SER A 19 10.66 13.32 6.79
CA SER A 19 10.42 14.74 6.60
C SER A 19 8.92 15.03 6.68
N VAL A 20 8.58 16.16 7.27
CA VAL A 20 7.18 16.62 7.39
C VAL A 20 7.08 17.95 6.69
N ASP A 21 6.14 18.03 5.77
CA ASP A 21 5.85 19.21 4.97
C ASP A 21 4.42 19.67 5.24
N VAL A 22 4.27 20.93 5.64
CA VAL A 22 2.98 21.46 6.11
C VAL A 22 2.87 22.92 5.72
N ARG A 23 1.65 23.36 5.40
CA ARG A 23 1.37 24.79 5.32
C ARG A 23 1.52 25.38 6.72
N ARG A 24 2.63 26.11 6.93
CA ARG A 24 2.98 26.65 8.25
C ARG A 24 1.97 27.66 8.74
N ASP A 25 1.45 28.51 7.87
CA ASP A 25 0.61 29.63 8.27
C ASP A 25 -0.86 29.25 8.11
N GLN A 26 -1.61 29.36 9.21
CA GLN A 26 -2.96 28.82 9.33
C GLN A 26 -3.86 29.80 10.07
N GLN A 27 -5.16 29.75 9.80
CA GLN A 27 -6.14 30.49 10.58
C GLN A 27 -6.53 29.67 11.84
N PRO A 28 -6.56 30.28 13.03
CA PRO A 28 -6.98 29.59 14.24
C PRO A 28 -8.48 29.26 14.18
N HIS A 29 -8.83 28.04 14.57
CA HIS A 29 -10.20 27.59 14.73
C HIS A 29 -10.29 26.58 15.88
N ARG A 30 -11.45 26.47 16.54
CA ARG A 30 -11.68 25.48 17.61
C ARG A 30 -11.60 24.03 17.11
N ASP A 31 -11.92 23.85 15.84
CA ASP A 31 -11.86 22.57 15.11
C ASP A 31 -10.91 22.70 13.90
N ALA A 32 -9.73 23.29 14.11
CA ALA A 32 -8.77 23.50 13.03
C ALA A 32 -8.29 22.13 12.50
N ARG A 33 -8.39 21.94 11.18
CA ARG A 33 -7.85 20.76 10.49
C ARG A 33 -6.51 21.10 9.87
N ILE A 34 -5.46 20.38 10.30
CA ILE A 34 -4.11 20.52 9.76
C ILE A 34 -3.74 19.27 8.98
N ASP A 35 -3.55 19.42 7.67
CA ASP A 35 -3.06 18.36 6.79
C ASP A 35 -1.55 18.57 6.56
N ALA A 36 -0.77 17.50 6.72
CA ALA A 36 0.68 17.50 6.54
C ALA A 36 1.12 16.28 5.70
N HIS A 37 2.09 16.51 4.83
CA HIS A 37 2.73 15.47 4.05
C HIS A 37 3.91 14.92 4.83
N VAL A 38 3.85 13.66 5.20
CA VAL A 38 4.95 12.95 5.82
C VAL A 38 5.61 12.09 4.76
N ARG A 39 6.89 12.35 4.47
CA ARG A 39 7.68 11.52 3.58
C ARG A 39 8.70 10.75 4.37
N VAL A 40 8.75 9.44 4.15
CA VAL A 40 9.77 8.56 4.73
C VAL A 40 10.61 7.98 3.62
N LYS A 41 11.88 8.39 3.56
CA LYS A 41 12.87 7.86 2.62
C LYS A 41 13.69 6.78 3.32
N ALA A 42 13.58 5.56 2.80
CA ALA A 42 14.38 4.41 3.19
C ALA A 42 15.56 4.29 2.22
N VAL A 43 16.78 4.30 2.76
CA VAL A 43 18.02 4.12 1.99
C VAL A 43 18.68 2.84 2.47
N GLY A 44 19.00 1.92 1.57
CA GLY A 44 19.77 0.73 1.94
C GLY A 44 21.16 1.15 2.44
N ILE A 45 21.51 0.76 3.66
CA ILE A 45 22.84 1.04 4.25
C ILE A 45 23.55 -0.31 4.38
N GLY A 46 24.36 -0.65 3.39
CA GLY A 46 25.15 -1.88 3.38
C GLY A 46 24.95 -2.73 2.11
N PRO A 47 25.73 -3.82 1.94
CA PRO A 47 25.44 -4.79 0.90
C PRO A 47 23.99 -5.25 1.04
N SER A 48 23.30 -5.39 -0.11
CA SER A 48 21.95 -5.91 -0.17
C SER A 48 21.97 -7.38 0.24
N ASP A 49 21.95 -7.65 1.55
CA ASP A 49 21.82 -9.01 2.06
C ASP A 49 20.38 -9.47 1.79
N GLU A 50 20.17 -10.11 0.65
CA GLU A 50 18.91 -10.81 0.42
C GLU A 50 18.64 -11.70 1.63
N LEU A 51 17.45 -11.55 2.23
CA LEU A 51 16.98 -12.44 3.27
C LEU A 51 17.20 -13.89 2.79
N PRO A 52 17.97 -14.69 3.55
CA PRO A 52 18.18 -16.08 3.22
C PRO A 52 16.83 -16.75 2.99
N ALA A 53 16.70 -17.49 1.90
CA ALA A 53 15.44 -18.14 1.56
C ALA A 53 14.88 -19.01 2.71
N VAL A 54 15.75 -19.53 3.57
CA VAL A 54 15.40 -20.30 4.77
C VAL A 54 14.57 -19.54 5.81
N GLU A 55 14.59 -18.21 5.78
CA GLU A 55 13.77 -17.34 6.63
C GLU A 55 12.37 -17.05 6.06
N LEU A 56 12.07 -17.57 4.87
CA LEU A 56 10.79 -17.39 4.20
C LEU A 56 9.94 -18.66 4.32
N ALA A 57 8.68 -18.46 4.70
CA ALA A 57 7.59 -19.41 4.55
C ALA A 57 6.60 -18.88 3.51
N VAL A 58 6.38 -19.62 2.42
CA VAL A 58 5.42 -19.26 1.36
C VAL A 58 4.35 -20.33 1.19
N VAL A 59 3.09 -19.94 1.33
CA VAL A 59 1.96 -20.79 0.90
C VAL A 59 1.55 -20.34 -0.49
N ILE A 60 1.45 -21.26 -1.44
CA ILE A 60 0.98 -21.00 -2.80
C ILE A 60 -0.37 -21.69 -2.95
N ALA A 61 -1.45 -20.90 -3.03
CA ALA A 61 -2.81 -21.42 -3.18
C ALA A 61 -3.26 -21.23 -4.64
N LEU A 62 -3.68 -22.33 -5.27
CA LEU A 62 -4.23 -22.32 -6.63
C LEU A 62 -5.75 -22.46 -6.57
N ASP A 63 -6.43 -21.35 -6.85
CA ASP A 63 -7.87 -21.16 -6.74
C ASP A 63 -8.50 -20.83 -8.10
N VAL A 64 -8.56 -21.82 -8.98
CA VAL A 64 -9.07 -21.63 -10.35
C VAL A 64 -10.18 -22.63 -10.68
N ALA A 65 -11.06 -22.23 -11.59
CA ALA A 65 -12.15 -23.04 -12.11
C ALA A 65 -11.61 -24.29 -12.83
N ALA A 66 -12.44 -25.34 -12.91
CA ALA A 66 -12.05 -26.62 -13.51
C ALA A 66 -11.45 -26.49 -14.91
N GLY A 67 -12.03 -25.63 -15.76
CA GLY A 67 -11.57 -25.40 -17.13
C GLY A 67 -10.19 -24.74 -17.26
N ARG A 68 -9.72 -24.02 -16.23
CA ARG A 68 -8.40 -23.36 -16.23
C ARG A 68 -7.33 -24.12 -15.44
N ARG A 69 -7.71 -25.19 -14.71
CA ARG A 69 -6.78 -25.93 -13.81
C ARG A 69 -5.59 -26.52 -14.53
N GLU A 70 -5.76 -27.10 -15.72
CA GLU A 70 -4.64 -27.74 -16.43
C GLU A 70 -3.57 -26.72 -16.84
N ALA A 71 -3.98 -25.61 -17.48
CA ALA A 71 -3.08 -24.54 -17.87
C ALA A 71 -2.38 -23.92 -16.65
N ALA A 72 -3.15 -23.63 -15.59
CA ALA A 72 -2.61 -23.03 -14.38
C ALA A 72 -1.68 -23.99 -13.61
N ALA A 73 -1.97 -25.29 -13.61
CA ALA A 73 -1.09 -26.33 -13.05
C ALA A 73 0.25 -26.39 -13.79
N GLY A 74 0.25 -26.24 -15.11
CA GLY A 74 1.46 -26.15 -15.93
C GLY A 74 2.33 -24.93 -15.56
N ALA A 75 1.71 -23.75 -15.43
CA ALA A 75 2.39 -22.52 -15.02
C ALA A 75 2.91 -22.61 -13.56
N LEU A 76 2.12 -23.19 -12.65
CA LEU A 76 2.52 -23.44 -11.27
C LEU A 76 3.73 -24.39 -11.20
N ALA A 77 3.74 -25.46 -12.00
CA ALA A 77 4.86 -26.38 -12.06
C ALA A 77 6.16 -25.69 -12.53
N ALA A 78 6.07 -24.70 -13.44
CA ALA A 78 7.21 -23.88 -13.83
C ALA A 78 7.66 -22.97 -12.68
N ALA A 79 6.74 -22.26 -12.03
CA ALA A 79 7.03 -21.40 -10.89
C ALA A 79 7.71 -22.15 -9.72
N LEU A 80 7.24 -23.36 -9.41
CA LEU A 80 7.82 -24.20 -8.36
C LEU A 80 9.28 -24.60 -8.64
N ARG A 81 9.67 -24.72 -9.91
CA ARG A 81 11.07 -25.00 -10.30
C ARG A 81 11.96 -23.77 -10.10
N ALA A 82 11.39 -22.57 -10.21
CA ALA A 82 12.09 -21.30 -10.05
C ALA A 82 12.25 -20.85 -8.59
N LEU A 83 11.60 -21.53 -7.62
CA LEU A 83 11.72 -21.16 -6.21
C LEU A 83 13.20 -21.19 -5.73
N PRO A 84 13.63 -20.21 -4.93
CA PRO A 84 14.96 -20.18 -4.33
C PRO A 84 15.23 -21.40 -3.45
N ASP A 85 16.44 -21.94 -3.48
CA ASP A 85 16.84 -23.04 -2.60
C ASP A 85 16.82 -22.60 -1.13
N GLY A 86 16.30 -23.46 -0.25
CA GLY A 86 16.14 -23.21 1.19
C GLY A 86 14.78 -22.63 1.58
N LEU A 87 13.95 -22.18 0.64
CA LEU A 87 12.62 -21.62 0.94
C LEU A 87 11.66 -22.67 1.51
N SER A 88 10.98 -22.36 2.61
CA SER A 88 9.91 -23.23 3.13
C SER A 88 8.64 -22.98 2.32
N PHE A 89 8.06 -24.00 1.70
CA PHE A 89 6.83 -23.83 0.91
C PHE A 89 5.80 -24.94 1.10
N THR A 90 4.56 -24.58 0.82
CA THR A 90 3.40 -25.48 0.75
C THR A 90 2.54 -25.06 -0.43
N VAL A 91 2.07 -26.03 -1.20
CA VAL A 91 1.17 -25.82 -2.33
C VAL A 91 -0.19 -26.35 -1.95
N LEU A 92 -1.17 -25.47 -1.96
CA LEU A 92 -2.57 -25.80 -1.79
C LEU A 92 -3.24 -25.76 -3.16
N GLY A 93 -4.02 -26.78 -3.48
CA GLY A 93 -4.63 -26.88 -4.80
C GLY A 93 -5.71 -27.95 -4.81
N GLY A 94 -6.94 -27.52 -5.12
CA GLY A 94 -8.11 -28.38 -5.16
C GLY A 94 -8.79 -28.63 -3.81
N ALA A 95 -9.96 -29.23 -3.89
CA ALA A 95 -10.70 -29.77 -2.77
C ALA A 95 -10.68 -31.30 -2.86
N ASP A 96 -10.63 -31.99 -1.73
CA ASP A 96 -10.77 -33.45 -1.69
C ASP A 96 -12.22 -33.89 -2.01
N GLU A 97 -12.47 -35.20 -2.00
CA GLU A 97 -13.79 -35.77 -2.29
C GLU A 97 -14.89 -35.19 -1.38
N THR A 98 -14.54 -34.81 -0.14
CA THR A 98 -15.43 -34.21 0.85
C THR A 98 -15.62 -32.70 0.70
N GLY A 99 -14.87 -32.06 -0.21
CA GLY A 99 -14.90 -30.62 -0.41
C GLY A 99 -13.95 -29.85 0.52
N ALA A 100 -13.17 -30.54 1.35
CA ALA A 100 -12.18 -29.89 2.20
C ALA A 100 -10.94 -29.50 1.38
N LEU A 101 -10.32 -28.39 1.73
CA LEU A 101 -9.09 -27.92 1.08
C LEU A 101 -8.00 -29.00 1.15
N SER A 102 -7.51 -29.42 -0.02
CA SER A 102 -6.49 -30.45 -0.11
C SER A 102 -5.11 -29.84 -0.35
N GLY A 103 -4.12 -30.31 0.43
CA GLY A 103 -2.72 -29.98 0.19
C GLY A 103 -2.22 -30.74 -1.03
N CYS A 104 -1.75 -30.01 -2.06
CA CYS A 104 -1.13 -30.60 -3.24
C CYS A 104 0.31 -31.04 -2.92
N TYR A 105 1.05 -30.23 -2.17
CA TYR A 105 2.42 -30.52 -1.77
C TYR A 105 2.80 -29.79 -0.47
N PRO A 106 3.60 -30.38 0.43
CA PRO A 106 4.21 -31.72 0.36
C PRO A 106 3.18 -32.85 0.53
N LEU A 107 3.49 -34.02 -0.03
CA LEU A 107 2.67 -35.23 0.12
C LEU A 107 2.72 -35.82 1.54
N ARG A 108 3.71 -35.42 2.34
CA ARG A 108 3.87 -35.80 3.75
C ARG A 108 4.34 -34.60 4.56
N GLY A 109 3.79 -34.44 5.75
CA GLY A 109 4.05 -33.26 6.57
C GLY A 109 3.29 -32.03 6.06
N ARG A 110 3.68 -30.84 6.54
CA ARG A 110 2.97 -29.58 6.20
C ARG A 110 3.80 -28.61 5.36
N TRP A 111 5.13 -28.72 5.41
CA TRP A 111 6.07 -27.81 4.76
C TRP A 111 7.16 -28.60 4.06
N ALA A 112 7.47 -28.22 2.82
CA ALA A 112 8.63 -28.67 2.09
C ALA A 112 9.76 -27.64 2.16
N LEU A 113 11.01 -28.09 2.11
CA LEU A 113 12.16 -27.22 1.95
C LEU A 113 12.58 -27.23 0.48
N ALA A 114 12.57 -26.07 -0.18
CA ALA A 114 12.90 -25.95 -1.58
C ALA A 114 14.35 -26.39 -1.81
N GLY A 115 14.51 -27.51 -2.50
CA GLY A 115 15.78 -27.99 -3.01
C GLY A 115 15.53 -28.70 -4.33
N ARG A 116 16.58 -29.00 -5.08
CA ARG A 116 16.46 -29.58 -6.45
C ARG A 116 15.52 -30.78 -6.54
N GLY A 117 15.52 -31.68 -5.54
CA GLY A 117 14.64 -32.86 -5.49
C GLY A 117 13.19 -32.51 -5.14
N GLU A 118 12.99 -31.71 -4.08
CA GLU A 118 11.68 -31.28 -3.59
C GLU A 118 10.94 -30.42 -4.63
N LYS A 119 11.62 -29.48 -5.30
CA LYS A 119 11.04 -28.65 -6.37
C LYS A 119 10.55 -29.47 -7.55
N ARG A 120 11.30 -30.51 -7.95
CA ARG A 120 10.86 -31.42 -9.02
C ARG A 120 9.64 -32.24 -8.62
N ARG A 121 9.60 -32.76 -7.38
CA ARG A 121 8.44 -33.50 -6.85
C ARG A 121 7.22 -32.59 -6.75
N ALA A 122 7.38 -31.38 -6.22
CA ALA A 122 6.32 -30.39 -6.15
C ALA A 122 5.77 -30.03 -7.53
N ALA A 123 6.64 -29.75 -8.50
CA ALA A 123 6.23 -29.46 -9.87
C ALA A 123 5.48 -30.64 -10.52
N PHE A 124 5.90 -31.88 -10.23
CA PHE A 124 5.19 -33.07 -10.68
C PHE A 124 3.82 -33.22 -10.01
N SER A 125 3.72 -33.02 -8.69
CA SER A 125 2.45 -33.04 -7.95
C SER A 125 1.49 -31.94 -8.40
N ALA A 126 1.98 -30.73 -8.60
CA ALA A 126 1.20 -29.59 -9.08
C ALA A 126 0.62 -29.84 -10.47
N GLY A 127 1.42 -30.40 -11.38
CA GLY A 127 0.95 -30.81 -12.71
C GLY A 127 -0.11 -31.93 -12.69
N ARG A 128 -0.39 -32.52 -11.52
CA ARG A 128 -1.43 -33.53 -11.30
C ARG A 128 -2.59 -33.02 -10.44
N ILE A 129 -2.70 -31.71 -10.22
CA ILE A 129 -3.92 -31.12 -9.67
C ILE A 129 -5.02 -31.37 -10.70
N LEU A 130 -5.81 -32.41 -10.46
CA LEU A 130 -6.86 -32.83 -11.37
C LEU A 130 -8.04 -31.84 -11.32
N PRO A 131 -8.77 -31.67 -12.41
CA PRO A 131 -10.14 -31.17 -12.34
C PRO A 131 -10.93 -32.13 -11.44
N ALA A 132 -11.54 -31.62 -10.36
CA ALA A 132 -12.45 -32.44 -9.55
C ALA A 132 -13.56 -33.00 -10.46
N ALA A 133 -13.89 -34.28 -10.30
CA ALA A 133 -15.07 -34.85 -10.93
C ALA A 133 -16.30 -34.25 -10.24
N GLY A 134 -17.04 -33.40 -10.96
CA GLY A 134 -18.15 -32.62 -10.42
C GLY A 134 -17.76 -31.15 -10.29
N ASP A 135 -18.63 -30.31 -10.82
CA ASP A 135 -18.51 -28.84 -10.97
C ASP A 135 -18.62 -28.12 -9.61
N ARG A 136 -17.86 -28.55 -8.60
CA ARG A 136 -17.91 -27.94 -7.28
C ARG A 136 -17.21 -26.58 -7.36
N PRO A 137 -17.85 -25.50 -6.88
CA PRO A 137 -17.22 -24.20 -6.82
C PRO A 137 -15.93 -24.28 -5.97
N PRO A 138 -14.96 -23.38 -6.21
CA PRO A 138 -13.77 -23.34 -5.39
C PRO A 138 -14.13 -23.06 -3.92
N ALA A 139 -13.20 -23.33 -3.00
CA ALA A 139 -13.49 -23.32 -1.57
C ALA A 139 -13.79 -21.92 -0.96
N GLY A 140 -13.69 -20.86 -1.76
CA GLY A 140 -13.84 -19.48 -1.32
C GLY A 140 -12.55 -18.91 -0.71
N TYR A 141 -12.36 -17.60 -0.85
CA TYR A 141 -11.17 -16.90 -0.37
C TYR A 141 -10.93 -17.08 1.14
N GLN A 142 -12.00 -17.08 1.93
CA GLN A 142 -11.97 -17.29 3.37
C GLN A 142 -11.35 -18.64 3.77
N ALA A 143 -11.62 -19.71 3.02
CA ALA A 143 -11.07 -21.03 3.32
C ALA A 143 -9.55 -21.06 3.08
N TRP A 144 -9.09 -20.48 1.96
CA TRP A 144 -7.67 -20.40 1.65
C TRP A 144 -6.90 -19.56 2.68
N LEU A 145 -7.48 -18.45 3.11
CA LEU A 145 -6.91 -17.59 4.15
C LEU A 145 -6.79 -18.31 5.51
N ALA A 146 -7.84 -19.04 5.91
CA ALA A 146 -7.83 -19.83 7.13
C ALA A 146 -6.78 -20.95 7.08
N ALA A 147 -6.69 -21.69 5.97
CA ALA A 147 -5.69 -22.74 5.78
C ALA A 147 -4.26 -22.20 5.83
N ALA A 148 -4.00 -21.05 5.19
CA ALA A 148 -2.71 -20.38 5.24
C ALA A 148 -2.36 -19.96 6.68
N ARG A 149 -3.30 -19.38 7.43
CA ARG A 149 -3.12 -18.99 8.83
C ARG A 149 -2.72 -20.19 9.69
N GLU A 150 -3.39 -21.33 9.54
CA GLU A 150 -3.06 -22.56 10.28
C GLU A 150 -1.66 -23.10 9.94
N LEU A 151 -1.26 -23.03 8.68
CA LEU A 151 0.08 -23.44 8.25
C LEU A 151 1.16 -22.54 8.84
N PHE A 152 0.96 -21.21 8.80
CA PHE A 152 1.90 -20.24 9.34
C PHE A 152 2.01 -20.27 10.86
N ALA A 153 0.92 -20.57 11.58
CA ALA A 153 0.97 -20.78 13.03
C ALA A 153 1.97 -21.89 13.44
N ARG A 154 2.22 -22.86 12.55
CA ARG A 154 3.17 -23.96 12.75
C ARG A 154 4.56 -23.70 12.18
N ARG A 155 4.76 -22.55 11.53
CA ARG A 155 6.03 -22.14 10.90
C ARG A 155 6.27 -20.64 11.13
N PRO A 156 6.58 -20.24 12.37
CA PRO A 156 6.71 -18.84 12.76
C PRO A 156 8.05 -18.25 12.28
N LEU A 157 8.28 -18.27 10.97
CA LEU A 157 9.43 -17.62 10.36
C LEU A 157 9.21 -16.10 10.26
N PRO A 158 10.29 -15.30 10.15
CA PRO A 158 10.20 -13.84 10.06
C PRO A 158 9.34 -13.36 8.88
N VAL A 159 9.45 -14.04 7.73
CA VAL A 159 8.67 -13.70 6.53
C VAL A 159 7.68 -14.83 6.23
N ARG A 160 6.40 -14.51 6.36
CA ARG A 160 5.26 -15.41 6.10
C ARG A 160 4.39 -14.78 5.02
N HIS A 161 4.24 -15.46 3.88
CA HIS A 161 3.56 -14.88 2.72
C HIS A 161 2.66 -15.87 1.99
N LEU A 162 1.42 -15.48 1.71
CA LEU A 162 0.49 -16.20 0.86
C LEU A 162 0.56 -15.65 -0.57
N LEU A 163 0.75 -16.52 -1.55
CA LEU A 163 0.50 -16.23 -2.97
C LEU A 163 -0.82 -16.89 -3.34
N LEU A 164 -1.89 -16.09 -3.45
CA LEU A 164 -3.21 -16.55 -3.87
C LEU A 164 -3.36 -16.35 -5.38
N ILE A 165 -3.39 -17.44 -6.14
CA ILE A 165 -3.55 -17.41 -7.60
C ILE A 165 -5.00 -17.75 -7.91
N THR A 166 -5.77 -16.82 -8.47
CA THR A 166 -7.22 -16.98 -8.67
C THR A 166 -7.68 -16.47 -10.03
N ASP A 167 -8.72 -17.09 -10.57
CA ASP A 167 -9.44 -16.61 -11.77
C ASP A 167 -10.78 -15.94 -11.44
N GLY A 168 -11.10 -15.75 -10.16
CA GLY A 168 -12.35 -15.14 -9.71
C GLY A 168 -13.47 -16.14 -9.38
N SER A 169 -13.31 -17.41 -9.74
CA SER A 169 -14.39 -18.40 -9.58
C SER A 169 -14.81 -18.65 -8.12
N SER A 170 -13.98 -18.24 -7.14
CA SER A 170 -14.31 -18.27 -5.70
C SER A 170 -15.34 -17.22 -5.28
N HIS A 171 -15.64 -16.23 -6.12
CA HIS A 171 -16.65 -15.22 -5.84
C HIS A 171 -18.07 -15.79 -6.01
N ASP A 172 -18.25 -16.74 -6.93
CA ASP A 172 -19.53 -17.38 -7.22
C ASP A 172 -19.75 -18.60 -6.31
N GLY A 173 -20.15 -18.32 -5.07
CA GLY A 173 -20.86 -19.29 -4.26
C GLY A 173 -22.20 -19.61 -4.94
N ALA A 174 -22.23 -20.66 -5.74
CA ALA A 174 -23.45 -21.29 -6.25
C ALA A 174 -24.32 -21.84 -5.10
N ALA A 175 -24.97 -20.94 -4.37
CA ALA A 175 -26.33 -21.09 -3.93
C ALA A 175 -27.10 -19.99 -4.65
N ALA A 176 -28.21 -20.35 -5.31
CA ALA A 176 -29.12 -19.33 -5.81
C ALA A 176 -29.37 -18.31 -4.68
N PRO A 177 -29.34 -16.99 -4.96
CA PRO A 177 -29.82 -16.04 -3.97
C PRO A 177 -31.28 -16.40 -3.74
N ASP A 178 -31.58 -17.00 -2.59
CA ASP A 178 -32.87 -16.76 -1.97
C ASP A 178 -32.99 -15.23 -1.91
N LEU A 179 -33.95 -14.70 -2.67
CA LEU A 179 -34.06 -13.28 -3.04
C LEU A 179 -34.33 -12.33 -1.85
N ASP A 180 -34.06 -12.75 -0.61
CA ASP A 180 -34.50 -12.07 0.61
C ASP A 180 -33.38 -11.69 1.60
N GLU A 181 -32.08 -11.96 1.36
CA GLU A 181 -31.01 -11.47 2.26
C GLU A 181 -29.79 -10.86 1.53
N PRO A 182 -29.71 -9.52 1.39
CA PRO A 182 -28.50 -8.85 0.96
C PRO A 182 -27.45 -8.79 2.08
N GLY A 183 -26.25 -9.36 1.87
CA GLY A 183 -25.04 -8.95 2.62
C GLY A 183 -24.20 -10.03 3.34
N ARG A 184 -24.41 -11.34 3.12
CA ARG A 184 -23.69 -12.39 3.86
C ARG A 184 -22.24 -12.65 3.40
N ASP A 185 -21.95 -12.67 2.10
CA ASP A 185 -20.63 -13.13 1.61
C ASP A 185 -19.46 -12.20 1.95
N GLY A 186 -19.71 -10.88 1.99
CA GLY A 186 -18.72 -9.91 2.44
C GLY A 186 -18.37 -10.01 3.93
N GLY A 187 -19.28 -10.54 4.76
CA GLY A 187 -19.10 -10.63 6.21
C GLY A 187 -18.09 -11.69 6.64
N GLU A 188 -18.15 -12.87 6.02
CA GLU A 188 -17.26 -13.99 6.36
C GLU A 188 -15.82 -13.71 5.93
N LEU A 189 -15.62 -13.21 4.70
CA LEU A 189 -14.30 -12.84 4.21
C LEU A 189 -13.66 -11.75 5.08
N ASN A 190 -14.39 -10.69 5.41
CA ASN A 190 -13.89 -9.62 6.28
C ASN A 190 -13.52 -10.12 7.69
N THR A 191 -14.30 -11.07 8.23
CA THR A 191 -14.02 -11.70 9.52
C THR A 191 -12.71 -12.48 9.49
N GLU A 192 -12.50 -13.31 8.47
CA GLU A 192 -11.26 -14.09 8.35
C GLU A 192 -10.05 -13.20 8.04
N LEU A 193 -10.23 -12.18 7.19
CA LEU A 193 -9.21 -11.15 6.97
C LEU A 193 -8.79 -10.45 8.27
N GLY A 194 -9.74 -10.20 9.18
CA GLY A 194 -9.46 -9.70 10.52
C GLY A 194 -8.62 -10.65 11.38
N ARG A 195 -8.84 -11.97 11.26
CA ARG A 195 -8.06 -12.99 11.95
C ARG A 195 -6.67 -13.21 11.36
N CYS A 196 -6.51 -13.00 10.06
CA CYS A 196 -5.24 -13.14 9.34
C CYS A 196 -4.33 -11.91 9.46
N ALA A 197 -4.90 -10.74 9.72
CA ALA A 197 -4.14 -9.49 9.85
C ALA A 197 -3.02 -9.59 10.89
N GLY A 198 -1.81 -9.17 10.51
CA GLY A 198 -0.61 -9.25 11.35
C GLY A 198 0.05 -10.63 11.45
N TRP A 199 -0.56 -11.70 10.90
CA TRP A 199 0.03 -13.05 10.92
C TRP A 199 0.88 -13.37 9.70
N PHE A 200 0.51 -12.84 8.53
CA PHE A 200 1.22 -13.02 7.27
C PHE A 200 0.79 -11.93 6.29
N THR A 201 1.54 -11.77 5.20
CA THR A 201 1.13 -10.90 4.08
C THR A 201 0.63 -11.73 2.89
N ALA A 202 -0.20 -11.16 2.01
CA ALA A 202 -0.76 -11.91 0.89
C ALA A 202 -0.82 -11.13 -0.41
N ASP A 203 -0.15 -11.62 -1.45
CA ASP A 203 -0.38 -11.15 -2.82
C ASP A 203 -1.47 -11.98 -3.49
N VAL A 204 -2.23 -11.33 -4.36
CA VAL A 204 -3.27 -11.95 -5.17
C VAL A 204 -2.85 -11.85 -6.63
N LEU A 205 -2.70 -12.98 -7.31
CA LEU A 205 -2.45 -13.04 -8.76
C LEU A 205 -3.77 -13.37 -9.44
N ALA A 206 -4.41 -12.36 -10.03
CA ALA A 206 -5.68 -12.48 -10.73
C ALA A 206 -5.43 -12.90 -12.19
N LEU A 207 -6.02 -14.02 -12.61
CA LEU A 207 -5.86 -14.60 -13.94
C LEU A 207 -7.05 -14.27 -14.83
N GLY A 208 -6.79 -13.65 -15.98
CA GLY A 208 -7.84 -13.28 -16.94
C GLY A 208 -8.61 -12.03 -16.52
N GLY A 209 -9.90 -11.97 -16.88
CA GLY A 209 -10.74 -10.77 -16.75
C GLY A 209 -12.06 -10.94 -16.02
N ASP A 210 -12.40 -12.19 -15.68
CA ASP A 210 -13.76 -12.56 -15.28
C ASP A 210 -13.99 -12.47 -13.75
N TRP A 211 -13.08 -11.84 -13.01
CA TRP A 211 -13.11 -11.74 -11.56
C TRP A 211 -13.73 -10.43 -11.04
N ASP A 212 -14.35 -10.49 -9.85
CA ASP A 212 -14.71 -9.28 -9.11
C ASP A 212 -13.47 -8.68 -8.42
N PRO A 213 -13.07 -7.44 -8.71
CA PRO A 213 -11.97 -6.76 -8.02
C PRO A 213 -12.18 -6.63 -6.51
N ALA A 214 -13.41 -6.44 -6.02
CA ALA A 214 -13.66 -6.04 -4.64
C ALA A 214 -13.05 -7.01 -3.58
N PRO A 215 -13.29 -8.34 -3.64
CA PRO A 215 -12.67 -9.27 -2.69
C PRO A 215 -11.15 -9.33 -2.82
N LEU A 216 -10.60 -9.21 -4.03
CA LEU A 216 -9.15 -9.27 -4.26
C LEU A 216 -8.44 -8.05 -3.66
N LEU A 217 -9.04 -6.87 -3.83
CA LEU A 217 -8.59 -5.62 -3.22
C LEU A 217 -8.65 -5.70 -1.70
N ALA A 218 -9.73 -6.23 -1.12
CA ALA A 218 -9.86 -6.40 0.31
C ALA A 218 -8.75 -7.29 0.91
N VAL A 219 -8.40 -8.40 0.22
CA VAL A 219 -7.28 -9.26 0.62
C VAL A 219 -5.95 -8.49 0.59
N ALA A 220 -5.66 -7.81 -0.51
CA ALA A 220 -4.40 -7.10 -0.69
C ALA A 220 -4.25 -5.93 0.30
N GLU A 221 -5.31 -5.16 0.53
CA GLU A 221 -5.33 -4.04 1.47
C GLU A 221 -5.14 -4.52 2.92
N ARG A 222 -5.90 -5.55 3.34
CA ARG A 222 -5.89 -6.01 4.73
C ARG A 222 -4.65 -6.83 5.08
N LEU A 223 -4.07 -7.53 4.10
CA LEU A 223 -2.88 -8.38 4.28
C LEU A 223 -1.65 -7.80 3.59
N HIS A 224 -1.66 -6.50 3.28
CA HIS A 224 -0.50 -5.71 2.83
C HIS A 224 0.27 -6.30 1.64
N GLY A 225 -0.40 -7.01 0.73
CA GLY A 225 0.21 -7.46 -0.53
C GLY A 225 -0.29 -6.66 -1.72
N SER A 226 0.05 -7.14 -2.91
CA SER A 226 -0.40 -6.55 -4.17
C SER A 226 -1.44 -7.46 -4.82
N PRO A 227 -2.57 -6.92 -5.30
CA PRO A 227 -3.24 -7.59 -6.39
C PRO A 227 -2.35 -7.48 -7.63
N VAL A 228 -2.33 -8.46 -8.52
CA VAL A 228 -1.53 -8.42 -9.75
C VAL A 228 -2.39 -9.01 -10.84
N ASP A 229 -2.69 -8.20 -11.85
CA ASP A 229 -3.23 -8.72 -13.10
C ASP A 229 -2.13 -9.55 -13.77
N ALA A 230 -2.30 -10.87 -13.73
CA ALA A 230 -1.27 -11.82 -14.09
C ALA A 230 -1.64 -12.54 -15.40
N PRO A 231 -0.68 -12.70 -16.33
CA PRO A 231 -0.92 -13.49 -17.53
C PRO A 231 -1.13 -14.96 -17.16
N GLU A 232 -1.73 -15.74 -18.06
CA GLU A 232 -1.90 -17.20 -17.86
C GLU A 232 -0.57 -17.91 -17.54
N ARG A 233 0.53 -17.39 -18.11
CA ARG A 233 1.90 -17.80 -17.76
C ARG A 233 2.43 -16.98 -16.58
N PHE A 234 1.84 -17.15 -15.41
CA PHE A 234 2.12 -16.34 -14.20
C PHE A 234 3.45 -16.67 -13.49
N GLU A 235 4.27 -17.59 -14.02
CA GLU A 235 5.57 -17.95 -13.43
C GLU A 235 6.47 -16.74 -13.13
N PRO A 236 6.64 -15.75 -14.04
CA PRO A 236 7.42 -14.55 -13.75
C PRO A 236 6.84 -13.73 -12.60
N SER A 237 5.52 -13.67 -12.46
CA SER A 237 4.85 -12.93 -11.37
C SER A 237 5.10 -13.59 -10.01
N VAL A 238 5.07 -14.93 -9.94
CA VAL A 238 5.42 -15.68 -8.72
C VAL A 238 6.90 -15.49 -8.38
N THR A 239 7.78 -15.60 -9.38
CA THR A 239 9.22 -15.38 -9.21
C THR A 239 9.51 -13.98 -8.70
N GLU A 240 8.87 -12.95 -9.26
CA GLU A 240 9.03 -11.56 -8.82
C GLU A 240 8.50 -11.35 -7.40
N ALA A 241 7.34 -11.91 -7.06
CA ALA A 241 6.78 -11.82 -5.71
C ALA A 241 7.75 -12.41 -4.68
N VAL A 242 8.24 -13.65 -4.90
CA VAL A 242 9.20 -14.30 -4.01
C VAL A 242 10.52 -13.53 -3.94
N ARG A 243 11.01 -13.00 -5.06
CA ARG A 243 12.21 -12.17 -5.09
C ARG A 243 12.05 -10.90 -4.25
N ARG A 244 10.88 -10.24 -4.33
CA ARG A 244 10.56 -9.07 -3.50
C ARG A 244 10.53 -9.42 -2.01
N LEU A 245 10.02 -10.59 -1.63
CA LEU A 245 10.07 -11.05 -0.22
C LEU A 245 11.50 -11.21 0.32
N ARG A 246 12.47 -11.48 -0.56
CA ARG A 246 13.87 -11.69 -0.19
C ARG A 246 14.69 -10.41 -0.16
N ARG A 247 14.17 -9.27 -0.61
CA ARG A 247 14.91 -8.00 -0.49
C ARG A 247 15.04 -7.66 0.99
N VAL A 248 16.22 -7.16 1.40
CA VAL A 248 16.52 -6.70 2.76
C VAL A 248 15.32 -5.93 3.31
N ARG A 249 14.75 -6.45 4.38
CA ARG A 249 13.61 -5.84 5.06
C ARG A 249 14.12 -5.21 6.35
N SER A 250 13.95 -3.90 6.47
CA SER A 250 14.09 -3.23 7.76
C SER A 250 13.02 -3.76 8.73
N PRO A 251 13.23 -3.74 10.06
CA PRO A 251 12.17 -4.04 11.01
C PRO A 251 10.89 -3.25 10.72
N GLU A 252 9.77 -3.84 11.13
CA GLU A 252 8.44 -3.24 11.13
C GLU A 252 8.39 -2.11 12.16
N LEU A 253 8.99 -0.97 11.78
CA LEU A 253 9.02 0.23 12.58
C LEU A 253 7.79 1.06 12.26
N PRO A 254 6.89 1.30 13.22
CA PRO A 254 5.69 2.09 12.98
C PRO A 254 6.05 3.54 12.64
N VAL A 255 5.12 4.23 11.97
CA VAL A 255 5.12 5.69 11.96
C VAL A 255 4.46 6.13 13.26
N SER A 256 5.26 6.68 14.17
CA SER A 256 4.79 7.19 15.46
C SER A 256 4.51 8.68 15.36
N VAL A 257 3.35 9.10 15.86
CA VAL A 257 2.94 10.50 15.96
C VAL A 257 2.68 10.82 17.42
N ALA A 258 3.55 11.63 18.03
CA ALA A 258 3.36 12.17 19.37
C ALA A 258 2.78 13.58 19.26
N VAL A 259 1.64 13.83 19.91
CA VAL A 259 0.90 15.09 19.76
C VAL A 259 0.83 15.89 21.06
N ARG A 260 0.65 17.20 20.97
CA ARG A 260 0.39 18.05 22.13
C ARG A 260 -1.07 17.93 22.60
N PRO A 261 -1.40 18.34 23.85
CA PRO A 261 -2.75 18.20 24.42
C PRO A 261 -3.89 18.86 23.62
N ALA A 262 -3.62 19.90 22.83
CA ALA A 262 -4.62 20.59 22.02
C ALA A 262 -5.08 19.79 20.79
N VAL A 263 -4.39 18.69 20.46
CA VAL A 263 -4.75 17.82 19.33
C VAL A 263 -5.71 16.75 19.81
N HIS A 264 -6.88 16.66 19.18
CA HIS A 264 -7.96 15.74 19.55
C HIS A 264 -8.27 14.70 18.47
N GLY A 265 -7.62 14.77 17.31
CA GLY A 265 -7.76 13.77 16.25
C GLY A 265 -6.46 13.59 15.48
N VAL A 266 -6.11 12.34 15.16
CA VAL A 266 -4.92 11.98 14.39
C VAL A 266 -5.29 10.85 13.43
N THR A 267 -5.14 11.09 12.14
CA THR A 267 -5.27 10.04 11.12
C THR A 267 -4.06 10.04 10.21
N LEU A 268 -3.63 8.85 9.78
CA LEU A 268 -2.51 8.68 8.87
C LEU A 268 -2.95 7.80 7.70
N THR A 269 -2.81 8.31 6.49
CA THR A 269 -3.10 7.59 5.25
C THR A 269 -1.83 7.47 4.44
N GLU A 270 -1.37 6.27 4.13
CA GLU A 270 -0.36 6.08 3.08
C GLU A 270 -0.97 6.49 1.75
N THR A 271 -0.26 7.32 0.99
CA THR A 271 -0.70 7.87 -0.30
C THR A 271 0.14 7.36 -1.47
N ALA A 272 1.39 6.97 -1.19
CA ALA A 272 2.27 6.25 -2.10
C ALA A 272 3.23 5.35 -1.29
N PRO A 273 3.61 4.17 -1.78
CA PRO A 273 3.24 3.59 -3.08
C PRO A 273 1.77 3.13 -3.14
N ARG A 274 1.18 2.72 -2.02
CA ARG A 274 -0.22 2.24 -1.98
C ARG A 274 -1.08 3.16 -1.14
N ARG A 275 -2.33 3.36 -1.56
CA ARG A 275 -3.27 4.14 -0.77
C ARG A 275 -3.87 3.27 0.32
N GLN A 276 -3.52 3.51 1.58
CA GLN A 276 -4.05 2.73 2.70
C GLN A 276 -4.23 3.61 3.93
N ALA A 277 -5.44 3.62 4.49
CA ALA A 277 -5.67 4.20 5.80
C ALA A 277 -5.05 3.29 6.87
N LEU A 278 -4.17 3.85 7.70
CA LEU A 278 -3.51 3.11 8.77
C LEU A 278 -4.29 3.27 10.07
N GLN A 279 -4.42 2.17 10.81
CA GLN A 279 -5.08 2.16 12.10
C GLN A 279 -4.04 2.42 13.20
N ALA A 280 -4.32 3.38 14.07
CA ALA A 280 -3.45 3.70 15.19
C ALA A 280 -3.56 2.65 16.29
N VAL A 281 -2.43 2.34 16.91
CA VAL A 281 -2.32 1.62 18.17
C VAL A 281 -1.74 2.57 19.21
N HIS A 282 -2.30 2.54 20.42
CA HIS A 282 -1.82 3.36 21.53
C HIS A 282 -0.83 2.58 22.39
N PRO A 283 0.40 3.07 22.58
CA PRO A 283 1.32 2.49 23.54
C PRO A 283 0.76 2.59 24.96
N ALA A 284 0.96 1.54 25.76
CA ALA A 284 0.53 1.54 27.15
C ALA A 284 1.19 2.69 27.92
N GLY A 285 0.38 3.56 28.52
CA GLY A 285 0.85 4.68 29.34
C GLY A 285 1.17 5.98 28.58
N ASP A 286 1.02 6.03 27.25
CA ASP A 286 1.19 7.26 26.47
C ASP A 286 -0.03 7.56 25.57
N PRO A 287 -1.10 8.17 26.13
CA PRO A 287 -2.32 8.45 25.38
C PRO A 287 -2.14 9.51 24.28
N ARG A 288 -1.01 10.22 24.27
CA ARG A 288 -0.70 11.27 23.28
C ARG A 288 0.23 10.76 22.18
N ARG A 289 0.54 9.47 22.17
CA ARG A 289 1.29 8.81 21.11
C ARG A 289 0.39 7.86 20.34
N PHE A 290 0.47 7.98 19.02
CA PHE A 290 -0.24 7.17 18.05
C PHE A 290 0.80 6.41 17.23
N ASP A 291 0.90 5.11 17.42
CA ASP A 291 1.78 4.27 16.62
C ASP A 291 0.95 3.65 15.49
N PHE A 292 1.25 4.03 14.25
CA PHE A 292 0.63 3.45 13.06
C PHE A 292 1.50 2.28 12.60
N PRO A 293 1.08 1.02 12.78
CA PRO A 293 1.86 -0.12 12.35
C PRO A 293 2.08 -0.04 10.85
N THR A 294 3.34 -0.04 10.44
CA THR A 294 3.72 -0.18 9.04
C THR A 294 4.40 -1.52 8.84
N HIS A 295 4.32 -2.02 7.63
CA HIS A 295 5.06 -3.19 7.20
C HIS A 295 6.53 -2.81 6.94
N GLN A 296 7.31 -3.82 6.63
CA GLN A 296 8.77 -3.75 6.52
C GLN A 296 9.19 -2.66 5.55
N TRP A 297 10.21 -1.87 5.93
CA TRP A 297 10.71 -0.80 5.08
C TRP A 297 11.67 -1.36 4.01
N GLU A 298 11.42 -0.97 2.77
CA GLU A 298 12.25 -1.28 1.60
C GLU A 298 12.92 0.00 1.10
N PRO A 299 14.13 -0.06 0.53
CA PRO A 299 14.74 1.10 -0.10
C PRO A 299 13.79 1.77 -1.10
N GLY A 300 13.54 3.07 -0.91
CA GLY A 300 12.52 3.81 -1.65
C GLY A 300 11.89 4.90 -0.79
N THR A 301 10.73 5.39 -1.24
CA THR A 301 9.99 6.46 -0.58
C THR A 301 8.57 6.00 -0.31
N ARG A 302 8.06 6.30 0.89
CA ARG A 302 6.62 6.25 1.19
C ARG A 302 6.13 7.63 1.59
N ASP A 303 5.00 8.02 1.04
CA ASP A 303 4.37 9.32 1.27
C ASP A 303 3.07 9.10 2.02
N TYR A 304 2.87 9.83 3.11
CA TYR A 304 1.67 9.77 3.95
C TYR A 304 1.00 11.14 4.04
N LEU A 305 -0.32 11.13 4.12
CA LEU A 305 -1.12 12.27 4.54
C LEU A 305 -1.45 12.10 6.03
N LEU A 306 -0.87 12.96 6.86
CA LEU A 306 -1.18 13.09 8.28
C LEU A 306 -2.22 14.21 8.44
N THR A 307 -3.38 13.89 9.00
CA THR A 307 -4.40 14.88 9.33
C THR A 307 -4.54 14.98 10.84
N LEU A 308 -4.44 16.21 11.37
CA LEU A 308 -4.64 16.54 12.78
C LEU A 308 -5.91 17.39 12.96
N GLY A 309 -6.71 17.05 13.96
CA GLY A 309 -7.75 17.93 14.51
C GLY A 309 -7.23 18.67 15.74
N VAL A 310 -7.29 20.00 15.73
CA VAL A 310 -6.65 20.86 16.73
C VAL A 310 -7.61 21.91 17.25
N ASP A 311 -7.67 22.06 18.57
CA ASP A 311 -8.30 23.22 19.20
C ASP A 311 -7.28 24.35 19.37
N ALA A 312 -7.31 25.32 18.47
CA ALA A 312 -6.41 26.48 18.49
C ALA A 312 -6.92 27.63 19.40
N SER A 313 -8.03 27.46 20.13
CA SER A 313 -8.70 28.55 20.85
C SER A 313 -7.86 29.20 21.95
N THR A 314 -6.89 28.46 22.49
CA THR A 314 -6.01 28.92 23.59
C THR A 314 -4.56 29.12 23.13
N ASP A 315 -4.28 28.91 21.85
CA ASP A 315 -2.93 28.98 21.32
C ASP A 315 -2.49 30.43 21.06
N PRO A 316 -1.21 30.75 21.28
CA PRO A 316 -0.67 32.06 20.95
C PRO A 316 -0.63 32.27 19.42
N LEU A 317 -0.99 33.47 18.99
CA LEU A 317 -0.95 33.90 17.59
C LEU A 317 0.46 34.41 17.23
N GLY A 318 0.84 34.27 15.96
CA GLY A 318 2.09 34.83 15.41
C GLY A 318 3.37 34.06 15.77
N VAL A 319 3.28 33.00 16.57
CA VAL A 319 4.44 32.18 16.98
C VAL A 319 4.39 30.78 16.36
N LEU A 320 5.55 30.16 16.15
CA LEU A 320 5.62 28.77 15.71
C LEU A 320 5.32 27.82 16.87
N LEU A 321 4.37 26.93 16.65
CA LEU A 321 3.90 25.92 17.59
C LEU A 321 4.14 24.54 17.00
N GLN A 322 4.74 23.67 17.80
CA GLN A 322 4.87 22.26 17.46
C GLN A 322 3.60 21.53 17.86
N LEU A 323 2.79 21.12 16.88
CA LEU A 323 1.57 20.36 17.14
C LEU A 323 1.85 18.88 17.36
N ALA A 324 2.82 18.36 16.63
CA ALA A 324 3.19 16.95 16.68
C ALA A 324 4.67 16.73 16.38
N THR A 325 5.15 15.55 16.75
CA THR A 325 6.43 14.98 16.36
C THR A 325 6.15 13.67 15.65
N VAL A 326 6.67 13.52 14.44
CA VAL A 326 6.58 12.28 13.65
C VAL A 326 7.92 11.58 13.72
N SER A 327 7.92 10.28 14.02
CA SER A 327 9.15 9.49 14.08
C SER A 327 8.99 8.10 13.47
N VAL A 328 10.08 7.61 12.87
CA VAL A 328 10.22 6.21 12.43
C VAL A 328 11.62 5.75 12.84
N GLY A 329 11.69 4.80 13.77
CA GLY A 329 12.96 4.46 14.43
C GLY A 329 13.57 5.70 15.08
N ASP A 330 14.84 5.96 14.79
CA ASP A 330 15.58 7.11 15.34
C ASP A 330 15.39 8.41 14.54
N SER A 331 14.71 8.36 13.39
CA SER A 331 14.46 9.55 12.59
C SER A 331 13.24 10.28 13.09
N ILE A 332 13.38 11.58 13.37
CA ILE A 332 12.36 12.43 13.97
C ILE A 332 12.19 13.72 13.15
N ALA A 333 10.95 14.13 12.94
CA ALA A 333 10.61 15.39 12.27
C ALA A 333 9.45 16.11 13.00
N PRO A 334 9.60 17.41 13.34
CA PRO A 334 8.54 18.18 13.98
C PRO A 334 7.52 18.70 12.96
N LEU A 335 6.25 18.74 13.34
CA LEU A 335 5.19 19.42 12.60
C LEU A 335 4.94 20.79 13.26
N LEU A 336 5.35 21.85 12.58
CA LEU A 336 5.30 23.22 13.07
C LEU A 336 4.27 24.05 12.28
N VAL A 337 3.38 24.74 12.99
CA VAL A 337 2.44 25.71 12.41
C VAL A 337 2.50 27.04 13.15
N ARG A 338 1.96 28.09 12.55
CA ARG A 338 1.76 29.41 13.14
C ARG A 338 0.33 29.84 12.87
N TRP A 339 -0.40 30.13 13.93
CA TRP A 339 -1.73 30.73 13.83
C TRP A 339 -1.59 32.21 13.52
N LEU A 340 -2.21 32.65 12.43
CA LEU A 340 -2.22 34.06 12.06
C LEU A 340 -3.37 34.80 12.77
N PRO A 341 -3.17 36.08 13.10
CA PRO A 341 -4.26 36.96 13.48
C PRO A 341 -5.42 36.97 12.46
N PRO A 342 -6.67 37.12 12.93
CA PRO A 342 -7.81 37.31 12.04
C PRO A 342 -7.59 38.50 11.10
N GLY A 343 -7.82 38.30 9.80
CA GLY A 343 -7.63 39.34 8.77
C GLY A 343 -6.29 39.27 8.03
N ASP A 344 -5.30 38.56 8.56
CA ASP A 344 -4.08 38.27 7.83
C ASP A 344 -4.34 37.21 6.75
N ALA A 345 -4.00 37.53 5.50
CA ALA A 345 -4.15 36.58 4.41
C ALA A 345 -3.20 35.39 4.61
N VAL A 346 -3.76 34.18 4.57
CA VAL A 346 -2.95 32.96 4.43
C VAL A 346 -2.34 33.01 3.03
N GLY A 347 -1.11 33.51 2.93
CA GLY A 347 -0.44 33.71 1.66
C GLY A 347 -0.18 32.39 0.93
N VAL A 348 -0.55 32.36 -0.36
CA VAL A 348 0.01 31.41 -1.33
C VAL A 348 1.35 32.00 -1.78
N GLY A 349 2.40 31.96 -0.95
CA GLY A 349 3.61 32.73 -1.27
C GLY A 349 4.89 32.43 -0.46
N ALA A 350 5.83 31.78 -1.15
CA ALA A 350 7.28 32.06 -1.18
C ALA A 350 8.22 31.71 0.00
N GLY A 351 7.75 31.13 1.10
CA GLY A 351 8.66 30.76 2.22
C GLY A 351 8.52 29.35 2.79
N GLY A 352 7.51 28.59 2.35
CA GLY A 352 7.23 27.23 2.83
C GLY A 352 6.76 26.38 1.68
N ASP A 353 7.66 25.52 1.19
CA ASP A 353 7.46 24.61 0.06
C ASP A 353 6.27 23.64 0.26
N GLY A 354 5.78 23.48 1.51
CA GLY A 354 4.66 22.58 1.82
C GLY A 354 3.28 22.97 1.39
N GLY A 355 3.05 24.22 1.00
CA GLY A 355 1.76 24.62 0.44
C GLY A 355 1.48 23.97 -0.92
N SER A 356 2.51 23.81 -1.76
CA SER A 356 2.39 23.26 -3.12
C SER A 356 2.29 21.73 -3.08
N THR A 357 3.11 21.06 -2.27
CA THR A 357 3.10 19.60 -2.13
C THR A 357 1.74 19.10 -1.65
N LEU A 358 1.16 19.75 -0.62
CA LEU A 358 -0.17 19.41 -0.11
C LEU A 358 -1.27 19.65 -1.13
N GLN A 359 -1.19 20.73 -1.92
CA GLN A 359 -2.15 21.00 -2.98
C GLN A 359 -2.08 19.91 -4.06
N THR A 360 -0.87 19.52 -4.49
CA THR A 360 -0.69 18.41 -5.44
C THR A 360 -1.24 17.09 -4.87
N MET A 361 -1.04 16.80 -3.59
CA MET A 361 -1.59 15.61 -2.92
C MET A 361 -3.12 15.63 -2.82
N ASP A 362 -3.73 16.79 -2.54
CA ASP A 362 -5.19 16.93 -2.53
C ASP A 362 -5.77 16.68 -3.93
N VAL A 363 -5.19 17.33 -4.95
CA VAL A 363 -5.57 17.13 -6.36
C VAL A 363 -5.42 15.66 -6.75
N ALA A 364 -4.31 15.02 -6.38
CA ALA A 364 -4.09 13.60 -6.60
C ALA A 364 -5.11 12.69 -5.90
N THR A 365 -5.47 13.02 -4.65
CA THR A 365 -6.46 12.25 -3.88
C THR A 365 -7.84 12.36 -4.53
N ARG A 366 -8.24 13.56 -4.92
CA ARG A 366 -9.50 13.81 -5.63
C ARG A 366 -9.52 13.18 -7.01
N MET A 367 -8.39 13.22 -7.72
CA MET A 367 -8.20 12.58 -9.02
C MET A 367 -8.42 11.08 -8.93
N ARG A 368 -7.75 10.40 -7.98
CA ARG A 368 -7.92 8.96 -7.76
C ARG A 368 -9.35 8.61 -7.35
N ALA A 369 -9.95 9.36 -6.43
CA ALA A 369 -11.34 9.13 -6.02
C ALA A 369 -12.33 9.29 -7.19
N ALA A 370 -12.11 10.27 -8.07
CA ALA A 370 -12.91 10.46 -9.27
C ALA A 370 -12.68 9.31 -10.27
N LEU A 371 -11.44 8.83 -10.42
CA LEU A 371 -11.12 7.69 -11.26
C LEU A 371 -11.79 6.41 -10.76
N ASP A 372 -11.67 6.10 -9.46
CA ASP A 372 -12.31 4.94 -8.82
C ASP A 372 -13.83 4.97 -9.00
N ARG A 373 -14.48 6.11 -8.73
CA ARG A 373 -15.92 6.29 -8.93
C ARG A 373 -16.32 6.15 -10.40
N GLY A 374 -15.52 6.70 -11.30
CA GLY A 374 -15.74 6.60 -12.73
C GLY A 374 -15.73 5.16 -13.22
N PHE A 375 -14.73 4.37 -12.80
CA PHE A 375 -14.65 2.95 -13.13
C PHE A 375 -15.76 2.12 -12.46
N LEU A 376 -16.14 2.44 -11.21
CA LEU A 376 -17.28 1.81 -10.55
C LEU A 376 -18.61 2.05 -11.28
N ALA A 377 -18.81 3.26 -11.81
CA ALA A 377 -20.01 3.62 -12.55
C ALA A 377 -20.10 2.98 -13.96
N LEU A 378 -19.02 2.37 -14.47
CA LEU A 378 -19.04 1.63 -15.73
C LEU A 378 -19.74 0.26 -15.61
N ASP A 379 -19.66 -0.38 -14.44
CA ASP A 379 -20.21 -1.72 -14.17
C ASP A 379 -21.76 -1.76 -14.21
N PRO A 380 -22.50 -0.81 -13.58
CA PRO A 380 -23.96 -0.70 -13.75
C PRO A 380 -24.37 -0.01 -15.06
N LEU A 381 -23.43 0.28 -15.98
CA LEU A 381 -23.64 1.07 -17.19
C LEU A 381 -24.20 2.49 -16.93
N SER A 382 -23.89 3.09 -15.77
CA SER A 382 -24.24 4.48 -15.44
C SER A 382 -23.32 5.46 -16.19
N ARG A 383 -23.49 5.54 -17.51
CA ARG A 383 -22.64 6.30 -18.45
C ARG A 383 -22.52 7.77 -18.11
N GLU A 384 -23.59 8.39 -17.63
CA GLU A 384 -23.54 9.82 -17.28
C GLU A 384 -22.59 10.07 -16.10
N GLU A 385 -22.76 9.32 -15.01
CA GLU A 385 -21.91 9.42 -13.83
C GLU A 385 -20.46 9.03 -14.15
N ALA A 386 -20.26 7.93 -14.88
CA ALA A 386 -18.94 7.51 -15.33
C ALA A 386 -18.27 8.61 -16.17
N GLY A 387 -19.00 9.25 -17.09
CA GLY A 387 -18.48 10.35 -17.90
C GLY A 387 -18.07 11.56 -17.06
N GLN A 388 -18.90 11.96 -16.09
CA GLN A 388 -18.61 13.07 -15.18
C GLN A 388 -17.37 12.79 -14.32
N GLN A 389 -17.29 11.61 -13.72
CA GLN A 389 -16.20 11.24 -12.80
C GLN A 389 -14.88 10.99 -13.54
N LEU A 390 -14.90 10.27 -14.66
CA LEU A 390 -13.70 10.08 -15.50
C LEU A 390 -13.22 11.41 -16.09
N GLY A 391 -14.15 12.30 -16.48
CA GLY A 391 -13.83 13.65 -16.93
C GLY A 391 -13.14 14.48 -15.86
N LEU A 392 -13.65 14.45 -14.63
CA LEU A 392 -13.02 15.07 -13.47
C LEU A 392 -11.61 14.50 -13.23
N ALA A 393 -11.45 13.18 -13.28
CA ALA A 393 -10.15 12.53 -13.11
C ALA A 393 -9.14 12.98 -14.17
N VAL A 394 -9.51 13.05 -15.44
CA VAL A 394 -8.64 13.51 -16.54
C VAL A 394 -8.25 14.98 -16.36
N ARG A 395 -9.19 15.84 -15.97
CA ARG A 395 -8.90 17.26 -15.72
C ARG A 395 -7.87 17.44 -14.61
N LEU A 396 -8.08 16.77 -13.47
CA LEU A 396 -7.15 16.83 -12.34
C LEU A 396 -5.81 16.18 -12.70
N ALA A 397 -5.79 15.12 -13.51
CA ALA A 397 -4.57 14.50 -14.00
C ALA A 397 -3.73 15.44 -14.87
N ASN A 398 -4.36 16.24 -15.73
CA ASN A 398 -3.64 17.26 -16.51
C ASN A 398 -3.09 18.39 -15.62
N GLU A 399 -3.78 18.75 -14.53
CA GLU A 399 -3.33 19.76 -13.57
C GLU A 399 -2.00 19.37 -12.89
N ILE A 400 -1.82 18.08 -12.57
CA ILE A 400 -0.62 17.56 -11.86
C ILE A 400 0.30 16.70 -12.73
N GLY A 401 0.06 16.64 -14.04
CA GLY A 401 0.90 15.87 -14.98
C GLY A 401 0.81 14.34 -14.85
N ALA A 402 -0.28 13.79 -14.29
CA ALA A 402 -0.48 12.35 -14.10
C ALA A 402 -0.90 11.63 -15.40
N SER A 403 0.04 11.46 -16.34
CA SER A 403 -0.21 10.88 -17.67
C SER A 403 -0.79 9.47 -17.66
N TRP A 404 -0.49 8.67 -16.64
CA TRP A 404 -1.02 7.31 -16.48
C TRP A 404 -2.55 7.28 -16.34
N VAL A 405 -3.15 8.29 -15.71
CA VAL A 405 -4.62 8.39 -15.59
C VAL A 405 -5.23 8.62 -16.96
N VAL A 406 -4.62 9.49 -17.77
CA VAL A 406 -5.08 9.78 -19.13
C VAL A 406 -4.99 8.52 -19.99
N ALA A 407 -3.90 7.76 -19.89
CA ALA A 407 -3.75 6.49 -20.57
C ALA A 407 -4.84 5.48 -20.14
N ARG A 408 -5.11 5.39 -18.83
CA ARG A 408 -6.12 4.49 -18.26
C ARG A 408 -7.53 4.82 -18.73
N VAL A 409 -7.91 6.10 -18.72
CA VAL A 409 -9.26 6.51 -19.16
C VAL A 409 -9.48 6.24 -20.64
N ARG A 410 -8.42 6.32 -21.47
CA ARG A 410 -8.50 5.98 -22.91
C ARG A 410 -8.83 4.52 -23.19
N GLU A 411 -8.60 3.61 -22.25
CA GLU A 411 -8.95 2.19 -22.39
C GLU A 411 -10.48 1.98 -22.40
N VAL A 412 -11.24 2.87 -21.75
CA VAL A 412 -12.69 2.71 -21.51
C VAL A 412 -13.55 3.86 -22.04
N ALA A 413 -12.94 5.00 -22.39
CA ALA A 413 -13.63 6.19 -22.87
C ALA A 413 -12.78 7.00 -23.86
N GLU A 414 -13.42 7.69 -24.79
CA GLU A 414 -12.78 8.67 -25.65
C GLU A 414 -12.64 10.00 -24.90
N ILE A 415 -11.43 10.58 -24.90
CA ILE A 415 -11.18 11.90 -24.30
C ILE A 415 -11.28 12.96 -25.40
N LEU A 416 -12.33 13.78 -25.36
CA LEU A 416 -12.58 14.86 -26.32
C LEU A 416 -11.80 16.14 -25.96
N ASP A 417 -11.73 16.46 -24.67
CA ASP A 417 -10.94 17.58 -24.15
C ASP A 417 -10.42 17.26 -22.75
N GLY A 418 -9.13 16.95 -22.64
CA GLY A 418 -8.52 16.60 -21.36
C GLY A 418 -8.42 17.77 -20.38
N SER A 419 -8.26 18.99 -20.87
CA SER A 419 -8.11 20.19 -20.03
C SER A 419 -9.43 20.60 -19.37
N ARG A 420 -10.54 20.39 -20.08
CA ARG A 420 -11.89 20.62 -19.57
C ARG A 420 -12.51 19.39 -18.92
N GLY A 421 -11.89 18.22 -19.06
CA GLY A 421 -12.42 16.96 -18.55
C GLY A 421 -13.63 16.45 -19.34
N VAL A 422 -13.68 16.69 -20.65
CA VAL A 422 -14.77 16.20 -21.50
C VAL A 422 -14.39 14.83 -22.04
N VAL A 423 -15.16 13.81 -21.63
CA VAL A 423 -14.98 12.42 -22.05
C VAL A 423 -16.30 11.85 -22.56
N ARG A 424 -16.21 10.88 -23.47
CA ARG A 424 -17.35 10.19 -24.07
C ARG A 424 -17.18 8.69 -23.92
N ILE A 425 -18.15 8.04 -23.30
CA ILE A 425 -18.12 6.59 -23.11
C ILE A 425 -18.73 5.92 -24.34
N GLY A 426 -18.01 4.96 -24.92
CA GLY A 426 -18.46 4.21 -26.11
C GLY A 426 -19.67 3.33 -25.81
N PRO A 427 -20.48 2.95 -26.83
CA PRO A 427 -21.66 2.10 -26.66
C PRO A 427 -21.30 0.72 -26.08
N ASP A 428 -20.14 0.17 -26.43
CA ASP A 428 -19.67 -1.12 -25.93
C ASP A 428 -18.40 -0.88 -25.10
N VAL A 429 -18.55 -0.89 -23.77
CA VAL A 429 -17.40 -0.86 -22.85
C VAL A 429 -17.06 -2.30 -22.50
N ASP A 430 -15.81 -2.67 -22.72
CA ASP A 430 -15.29 -3.98 -22.33
C ASP A 430 -15.15 -4.08 -20.80
N LEU A 431 -15.98 -4.92 -20.17
CA LEU A 431 -16.01 -5.11 -18.71
C LEU A 431 -14.69 -5.67 -18.17
N ASP A 432 -13.98 -6.48 -18.94
CA ASP A 432 -12.66 -7.00 -18.59
C ASP A 432 -11.66 -5.86 -18.41
N SER A 433 -11.62 -4.92 -19.36
CA SER A 433 -10.83 -3.68 -19.24
C SER A 433 -11.23 -2.81 -18.04
N VAL A 434 -12.52 -2.76 -17.68
CA VAL A 434 -12.99 -2.07 -16.46
C VAL A 434 -12.44 -2.74 -15.19
N ARG A 435 -12.56 -4.07 -15.09
CA ARG A 435 -12.10 -4.86 -13.93
C ARG A 435 -10.58 -4.77 -13.76
N ARG A 436 -9.82 -4.99 -14.84
CA ARG A 436 -8.36 -4.75 -14.87
C ARG A 436 -8.00 -3.33 -14.48
N GLY A 437 -8.75 -2.34 -14.98
CA GLY A 437 -8.57 -0.94 -14.62
C GLY A 437 -8.68 -0.73 -13.12
N ARG A 438 -9.75 -1.24 -12.48
CA ARG A 438 -9.97 -1.14 -11.03
C ARG A 438 -8.82 -1.74 -10.21
N LEU A 439 -8.32 -2.90 -10.61
CA LEU A 439 -7.19 -3.55 -9.92
C LEU A 439 -5.89 -2.75 -10.03
N ASN A 440 -5.64 -2.18 -11.21
CA ASN A 440 -4.45 -1.40 -11.49
C ASN A 440 -4.46 -0.02 -10.81
N ILE A 441 -5.64 0.62 -10.67
CA ILE A 441 -5.77 1.87 -9.94
C ILE A 441 -5.37 1.69 -8.47
N ALA A 442 -5.76 0.57 -7.86
CA ALA A 442 -5.36 0.21 -6.50
C ALA A 442 -3.86 -0.10 -6.37
N ASN A 443 -3.22 -0.55 -7.45
CA ASN A 443 -1.81 -0.96 -7.49
C ASN A 443 -0.78 0.19 -7.51
N GLY A 444 -1.22 1.43 -7.30
CA GLY A 444 -0.32 2.53 -6.95
C GLY A 444 0.67 2.91 -8.04
N HIS A 445 0.29 3.86 -8.91
CA HIS A 445 1.28 4.64 -9.64
C HIS A 445 1.88 5.69 -8.71
N LEU A 446 3.22 5.69 -8.58
CA LEU A 446 3.96 6.73 -7.88
C LEU A 446 3.61 8.08 -8.53
N LEU A 447 3.19 9.04 -7.72
CA LEU A 447 3.20 10.43 -8.15
C LEU A 447 4.62 10.93 -7.91
N ASP A 448 5.29 11.32 -8.98
CA ASP A 448 6.53 12.09 -8.88
C ASP A 448 6.17 13.48 -8.35
N LEU A 449 5.99 13.56 -7.03
CA LEU A 449 5.95 14.84 -6.34
C LEU A 449 7.29 15.52 -6.59
N PRO A 450 7.31 16.83 -6.91
CA PRO A 450 8.55 17.54 -7.20
C PRO A 450 9.56 17.25 -6.11
N GLU A 451 10.72 16.70 -6.49
CA GLU A 451 11.78 16.43 -5.54
C GLU A 451 12.24 17.79 -5.01
N GLN A 452 12.17 17.97 -3.69
CA GLN A 452 12.83 19.07 -3.02
C GLN A 452 14.32 18.96 -3.32
N LEU A 453 14.77 19.66 -4.36
CA LEU A 453 16.17 19.80 -4.71
C LEU A 453 16.85 20.41 -3.48
N ALA A 454 17.52 19.56 -2.71
CA ALA A 454 18.34 19.98 -1.60
C ALA A 454 19.54 20.75 -2.18
N GLY A 455 19.37 22.07 -2.38
CA GLY A 455 20.50 22.94 -2.69
C GLY A 455 21.52 22.91 -1.55
N LYS A 456 22.74 23.40 -1.82
CA LYS A 456 23.76 23.50 -0.77
C LYS A 456 23.30 24.46 0.33
N PRO A 457 23.38 24.10 1.62
CA PRO A 457 23.03 25.00 2.71
C PRO A 457 23.90 26.27 2.68
N VAL A 458 23.27 27.42 2.90
CA VAL A 458 23.92 28.73 2.92
C VAL A 458 24.17 29.11 4.38
N LYS A 459 25.35 29.64 4.70
CA LYS A 459 25.62 30.15 6.05
C LYS A 459 25.07 31.56 6.21
N CYS A 460 24.47 31.83 7.36
CA CYS A 460 24.06 33.19 7.69
C CYS A 460 25.26 34.12 7.81
N PRO A 461 25.33 35.23 7.07
CA PRO A 461 26.47 36.15 7.12
C PRO A 461 26.61 36.89 8.47
N VAL A 462 25.61 36.77 9.36
CA VAL A 462 25.58 37.49 10.64
C VAL A 462 25.85 36.58 11.84
N CYS A 463 25.35 35.34 11.84
CA CYS A 463 25.49 34.43 12.98
C CYS A 463 26.09 33.07 12.63
N ASP A 464 26.54 32.89 11.38
CA ASP A 464 27.14 31.67 10.82
C ASP A 464 26.27 30.40 10.91
N HIS A 465 25.01 30.54 11.34
CA HIS A 465 24.06 29.43 11.42
C HIS A 465 23.74 28.89 10.03
N PRO A 466 23.82 27.56 9.82
CA PRO A 466 23.49 26.95 8.54
C PRO A 466 21.99 27.11 8.26
N ALA A 467 21.68 27.70 7.12
CA ALA A 467 20.32 27.87 6.62
C ALA A 467 20.10 27.01 5.37
N GLY A 468 18.85 26.63 5.11
CA GLY A 468 18.49 25.89 3.90
C GLY A 468 18.85 26.68 2.63
N ALA A 469 19.07 25.99 1.52
CA ALA A 469 19.55 26.59 0.27
C ALA A 469 18.66 27.69 -0.32
N HIS A 470 17.38 27.68 0.05
CA HIS A 470 16.38 28.66 -0.37
C HIS A 470 15.88 29.52 0.80
N ALA A 471 16.55 29.47 1.95
CA ALA A 471 16.18 30.29 3.09
C ALA A 471 16.45 31.76 2.77
N GLN A 472 15.38 32.56 2.74
CA GLN A 472 15.51 34.01 2.60
C GLN A 472 15.88 34.69 3.92
N TYR A 473 15.66 34.01 5.06
CA TYR A 473 15.92 34.52 6.40
C TYR A 473 16.57 33.46 7.28
N CYS A 474 17.46 33.88 8.17
CA CYS A 474 18.08 32.99 9.14
C CYS A 474 17.11 32.66 10.27
N ILE A 475 16.90 31.36 10.56
CA ILE A 475 16.02 30.91 11.64
C ILE A 475 16.53 31.22 13.04
N ALA A 476 17.85 31.42 13.20
CA ALA A 476 18.46 31.69 14.49
C ALA A 476 18.41 33.19 14.87
N CYS A 477 18.53 34.09 13.88
CA CYS A 477 18.65 35.53 14.14
C CYS A 477 17.66 36.43 13.38
N GLY A 478 16.81 35.85 12.53
CA GLY A 478 15.74 36.56 11.79
C GLY A 478 16.20 37.46 10.65
N ARG A 479 17.50 37.56 10.34
CA ARG A 479 18.02 38.45 9.29
C ARG A 479 17.98 37.83 7.90
N GLY A 480 17.77 38.69 6.89
CA GLY A 480 17.76 38.31 5.47
C GLY A 480 19.10 37.74 5.01
N LEU A 481 19.06 36.64 4.24
CA LEU A 481 20.23 35.88 3.80
C LEU A 481 20.78 36.33 2.43
N GLY A 482 20.14 37.31 1.77
CA GLY A 482 20.51 37.80 0.44
C GLY A 482 20.16 36.78 -0.65
N CYS A 483 19.56 37.23 -1.76
CA CYS A 483 19.19 36.33 -2.86
C CYS A 483 20.46 35.72 -3.50
N PRO A 484 20.50 34.40 -3.79
CA PRO A 484 21.44 33.88 -4.76
C PRO A 484 21.02 34.40 -6.15
N GLY A 485 21.99 34.90 -6.92
CA GLY A 485 21.80 35.25 -8.33
C GLY A 485 21.68 34.03 -9.22
#